data_AF-A0A397BW49-F1
#
_entry.id   AF-A0A397BW49-F1
#
_cell.length_a   1.000
_cell.length_b   1.000
_cell.length_c   1.000
_cell.angle_alpha   90.00
_cell.angle_beta   90.00
_cell.angle_gamma   90.00
#
_symmetry.space_group_name_H-M   'P 1'
#
loop_
_entity.id
_entity.type
_entity.pdbx_description
1 polymer ?
#
loop_
_entity_poly.entity_id
_entity_poly.type
_entity_poly.pdbx_seq_one_letter_code
_entity_poly.pdbx_strand_id
1 'polypeptide(L)'
;MTTISEPLLNIHLSMEKTAAREGSGFHVELHPPENVRVARENVRGASFTKAVTTPLPQPKLVVASPTALRLIQDPVPNDNATLSDDAKKALTNLIAGTGPIEGLAHCYAGHQFGHFSGQLGDGAAILLGGTGKWEAQLKGAGLTAFSRTADGRKVLRSTLREFLASEHMHALNIPTTRAGGST
;
A
#
# COMPACT_ATOMS: atom_id res chain seq x y z
N MET A 1 -3.26 4.61 -16.73
CA MET A 1 -3.15 4.42 -15.26
C MET A 1 -1.78 3.83 -14.90
N THR A 2 -1.35 3.95 -13.64
CA THR A 2 -0.04 3.48 -13.17
C THR A 2 0.06 1.95 -13.17
N THR A 3 1.20 1.45 -13.63
CA THR A 3 1.57 0.03 -13.64
C THR A 3 2.97 -0.11 -13.04
N ILE A 4 3.15 -1.08 -12.16
CA ILE A 4 4.42 -1.37 -11.50
C ILE A 4 4.85 -2.77 -11.89
N SER A 5 6.05 -2.89 -12.45
CA SER A 5 6.70 -4.16 -12.78
C SER A 5 8.04 -4.23 -12.07
N GLU A 6 8.27 -5.29 -11.29
CA GLU A 6 9.57 -5.55 -10.66
C GLU A 6 10.02 -6.97 -11.03
N PRO A 7 10.89 -7.11 -12.06
CA PRO A 7 11.29 -8.42 -12.58
C PRO A 7 11.98 -9.30 -11.55
N LEU A 8 12.79 -8.74 -10.64
CA LEU A 8 13.47 -9.53 -9.60
C LEU A 8 12.50 -10.13 -8.58
N LEU A 9 11.27 -9.60 -8.53
CA LEU A 9 10.19 -10.10 -7.70
C LEU A 9 9.14 -10.87 -8.50
N ASN A 10 9.21 -10.92 -9.83
CA ASN A 10 8.12 -11.42 -10.69
C ASN A 10 6.77 -10.76 -10.39
N ILE A 11 6.75 -9.46 -10.08
CA ILE A 11 5.53 -8.72 -9.72
C ILE A 11 5.10 -7.84 -10.89
N HIS A 12 3.80 -7.88 -11.19
CA HIS A 12 3.14 -6.95 -12.11
C HIS A 12 1.81 -6.47 -11.51
N LEU A 13 1.79 -5.23 -11.04
CA LEU A 13 0.64 -4.58 -10.42
C LEU A 13 0.07 -3.52 -11.35
N SER A 14 -1.25 -3.50 -11.50
CA SER A 14 -1.93 -2.47 -12.30
C SER A 14 -3.15 -1.94 -11.56
N MET A 15 -3.38 -0.63 -11.65
CA MET A 15 -4.62 -0.02 -11.18
C MET A 15 -5.85 -0.56 -11.91
N GLU A 16 -5.71 -1.01 -13.16
CA GLU A 16 -6.81 -1.61 -13.93
C GLU A 16 -7.34 -2.90 -13.30
N LYS A 17 -6.55 -3.53 -12.42
CA LYS A 17 -6.94 -4.74 -11.67
C LYS A 17 -7.45 -4.42 -10.25
N THR A 18 -7.83 -3.18 -9.99
CA THR A 18 -8.36 -2.74 -8.68
C THR A 18 -9.79 -2.23 -8.79
N ALA A 19 -10.40 -1.91 -7.65
CA ALA A 19 -11.68 -1.19 -7.62
C ALA A 19 -11.57 0.24 -8.20
N ALA A 20 -10.38 0.83 -8.24
CA ALA A 20 -10.16 2.20 -8.70
C ALA A 20 -9.97 2.34 -10.23
N ARG A 21 -10.12 1.24 -10.98
CA ARG A 21 -9.97 1.22 -12.44
C ARG A 21 -11.00 2.09 -13.17
N GLU A 22 -10.70 2.45 -14.40
CA GLU A 22 -11.64 3.18 -15.25
C GLU A 22 -12.92 2.38 -15.49
N GLY A 23 -14.07 3.05 -15.50
CA GLY A 23 -15.38 2.39 -15.68
C GLY A 23 -15.89 1.59 -14.48
N SER A 24 -15.18 1.58 -13.34
CA SER A 24 -15.63 0.90 -12.10
C SER A 24 -16.80 1.60 -11.39
N GLY A 25 -17.11 2.84 -11.76
CA GLY A 25 -18.04 3.71 -11.03
C GLY A 25 -17.40 4.46 -9.85
N PHE A 26 -16.15 4.13 -9.49
CA PHE A 26 -15.38 4.92 -8.53
C PHE A 26 -14.66 6.07 -9.23
N HIS A 27 -14.69 7.24 -8.60
CA HIS A 27 -14.07 8.45 -9.14
C HIS A 27 -12.71 8.70 -8.49
N VAL A 28 -11.75 9.18 -9.29
CA VAL A 28 -10.38 9.48 -8.85
C VAL A 28 -10.09 10.97 -9.01
N GLU A 29 -9.69 11.64 -7.93
CA GLU A 29 -9.12 12.99 -7.96
C GLU A 29 -7.67 12.91 -8.43
N LEU A 30 -7.40 13.29 -9.68
CA LEU A 30 -6.07 13.19 -10.30
C LEU A 30 -5.13 14.36 -9.97
N HIS A 31 -5.68 15.49 -9.53
CA HIS A 31 -4.95 16.74 -9.27
C HIS A 31 -5.14 17.21 -7.83
N PRO A 32 -4.68 16.45 -6.82
CA PRO A 32 -4.63 16.96 -5.45
C PRO A 32 -3.67 18.15 -5.34
N PRO A 33 -3.82 19.00 -4.31
CA PRO A 33 -2.89 20.09 -4.05
C PRO A 33 -1.44 19.60 -3.94
N GLU A 34 -0.48 20.37 -4.46
CA GLU A 34 0.95 20.03 -4.39
C GLU A 34 1.43 19.81 -2.95
N ASN A 35 0.99 20.67 -2.03
CA ASN A 35 1.22 20.49 -0.61
C ASN A 35 -0.04 19.92 0.06
N VAL A 36 -0.07 18.59 0.20
CA VAL A 36 -1.16 17.85 0.85
C VAL A 36 -1.35 18.20 2.34
N ARG A 37 -0.43 18.96 2.96
CA ARG A 37 -0.62 19.50 4.33
C ARG A 37 -1.41 20.80 4.37
N VAL A 38 -1.62 21.46 3.23
CA VAL A 38 -2.47 22.65 3.20
C VAL A 38 -3.87 22.23 3.64
N ALA A 39 -4.40 22.94 4.63
CA ALA A 39 -5.74 22.70 5.11
C ALA A 39 -6.71 22.80 3.93
N ARG A 40 -7.31 21.69 3.56
CA ARG A 40 -8.37 21.61 2.56
C ARG A 40 -9.64 21.13 3.22
N GLU A 41 -10.78 21.52 2.66
CA GLU A 41 -12.03 20.85 2.97
C GLU A 41 -11.97 19.37 2.56
N ASN A 42 -12.94 18.60 3.04
CA ASN A 42 -13.16 17.21 2.63
C ASN A 42 -13.08 17.05 1.10
N VAL A 43 -12.40 15.99 0.65
CA VAL A 43 -12.40 15.55 -0.75
C VAL A 43 -13.84 15.25 -1.17
N ARG A 44 -14.33 15.90 -2.23
CA ARG A 44 -15.72 15.76 -2.71
C ARG A 44 -15.74 15.07 -4.07
N GLY A 45 -16.75 14.22 -4.30
CA GLY A 45 -16.99 13.59 -5.60
C GLY A 45 -15.94 12.58 -6.05
N ALA A 46 -14.99 12.21 -5.18
CA ALA A 46 -13.95 11.25 -5.47
C ALA A 46 -13.90 10.18 -4.38
N SER A 47 -13.75 8.93 -4.81
CA SER A 47 -13.53 7.77 -3.95
C SER A 47 -12.04 7.55 -3.73
N PHE A 48 -11.19 7.95 -4.66
CA PHE A 48 -9.74 7.88 -4.51
C PHE A 48 -9.12 9.23 -4.84
N THR A 49 -7.97 9.51 -4.24
CA THR A 49 -7.13 10.65 -4.61
C THR A 49 -5.76 10.13 -5.01
N LYS A 50 -5.17 10.72 -6.06
CA LYS A 50 -3.79 10.43 -6.45
C LYS A 50 -2.85 10.69 -5.27
N ALA A 51 -1.92 9.77 -5.02
CA ALA A 51 -0.91 9.92 -3.98
C ALA A 51 0.44 9.47 -4.53
N VAL A 52 1.52 9.97 -3.92
CA VAL A 52 2.88 9.63 -4.33
C VAL A 52 3.65 9.21 -3.09
N THR A 53 4.32 8.05 -3.16
CA THR A 53 5.13 7.58 -2.04
C THR A 53 6.29 8.53 -1.76
N THR A 54 6.65 8.65 -0.49
CA THR A 54 7.84 9.36 -0.03
C THR A 54 8.84 8.31 0.46
N PRO A 55 10.02 8.15 -0.16
CA PRO A 55 11.03 7.19 0.27
C PRO A 55 11.48 7.38 1.73
N LEU A 56 12.03 6.33 2.32
CA LEU A 56 12.72 6.40 3.62
C LEU A 56 14.23 6.65 3.43
N PRO A 57 14.90 7.33 4.37
CA PRO A 57 16.35 7.41 4.36
C PRO A 57 16.95 6.05 4.73
N GLN A 58 17.84 5.52 3.88
CA GLN A 58 18.60 4.28 4.13
C GLN A 58 17.74 3.08 4.56
N PRO A 59 16.71 2.69 3.78
CA PRO A 59 15.81 1.62 4.15
C PRO A 59 16.54 0.27 4.25
N LYS A 60 16.12 -0.56 5.20
CA LYS A 60 16.63 -1.92 5.38
C LYS A 60 15.46 -2.87 5.54
N LEU A 61 15.45 -3.98 4.79
CA LEU A 61 14.45 -5.02 5.00
C LEU A 61 14.63 -5.66 6.38
N VAL A 62 13.58 -5.63 7.19
CA VAL A 62 13.56 -6.27 8.51
C VAL A 62 12.99 -7.68 8.42
N VAL A 63 11.90 -7.85 7.67
CA VAL A 63 11.22 -9.14 7.50
C VAL A 63 10.45 -9.17 6.17
N ALA A 64 10.33 -10.34 5.58
CA ALA A 64 9.50 -10.60 4.40
C ALA A 64 8.76 -11.94 4.55
N SER A 65 7.58 -12.02 3.94
CA SER A 65 6.81 -13.27 3.85
C SER A 65 6.80 -13.76 2.41
N PRO A 66 7.55 -14.83 2.08
CA PRO A 66 7.54 -15.42 0.75
C PRO A 66 6.13 -15.87 0.32
N THR A 67 5.33 -16.40 1.26
CA THR A 67 3.98 -16.88 0.95
C THR A 67 3.00 -15.74 0.66
N ALA A 68 3.14 -14.58 1.30
CA ALA A 68 2.34 -13.41 0.99
C ALA A 68 2.77 -12.77 -0.35
N LEU A 69 4.08 -12.70 -0.63
CA LEU A 69 4.58 -12.15 -1.90
C LEU A 69 4.11 -12.97 -3.11
N ARG A 70 4.04 -14.30 -3.00
CA ARG A 70 3.51 -15.19 -4.05
C ARG A 70 2.09 -14.86 -4.50
N LEU A 71 1.29 -14.21 -3.66
CA LEU A 71 -0.08 -13.80 -3.99
C LEU A 71 -0.13 -12.73 -5.07
N ILE A 72 0.95 -11.96 -5.22
CA ILE A 72 1.05 -10.85 -6.18
C ILE A 72 2.10 -11.11 -7.27
N GLN A 73 2.65 -12.33 -7.34
CA GLN A 73 3.59 -12.73 -8.37
C GLN A 73 2.87 -13.32 -9.58
N ASP A 74 3.37 -12.99 -10.77
CA ASP A 74 2.85 -13.47 -12.04
C ASP A 74 4.02 -13.67 -13.05
N PRO A 75 4.40 -14.92 -13.39
CA PRO A 75 3.81 -16.17 -12.90
C PRO A 75 4.15 -16.44 -11.43
N VAL A 76 3.27 -17.19 -10.76
CA VAL A 76 3.53 -17.67 -9.40
C VAL A 76 4.69 -18.68 -9.43
N PRO A 77 5.76 -18.50 -8.63
CA PRO A 77 6.87 -19.45 -8.58
C PRO A 77 6.40 -20.84 -8.17
N ASN A 78 7.00 -21.89 -8.72
CA ASN A 78 6.65 -23.28 -8.41
C ASN A 78 7.30 -23.81 -7.12
N ASP A 79 8.34 -23.14 -6.63
CA ASP A 79 9.06 -23.52 -5.42
C ASP A 79 8.75 -22.60 -4.23
N ASN A 80 9.18 -23.03 -3.05
CA ASN A 80 9.14 -22.23 -1.81
C ASN A 80 10.50 -21.58 -1.55
N ALA A 81 11.25 -21.22 -2.60
CA ALA A 81 12.60 -20.69 -2.43
C ALA A 81 12.57 -19.39 -1.60
N THR A 82 13.56 -19.26 -0.72
CA THR A 82 13.83 -18.00 -0.03
C THR A 82 14.17 -16.93 -1.08
N LEU A 83 13.75 -15.69 -0.84
CA LEU A 83 14.14 -14.57 -1.70
C LEU A 83 15.68 -14.50 -1.82
N SER A 84 16.17 -14.37 -3.05
CA SER A 84 17.57 -14.05 -3.32
C SER A 84 17.93 -12.67 -2.74
N ASP A 85 19.21 -12.38 -2.56
CA ASP A 85 19.62 -11.06 -2.05
C ASP A 85 19.25 -9.92 -3.00
N ASP A 86 19.27 -10.16 -4.32
CA ASP A 86 18.76 -9.23 -5.32
C ASP A 86 17.26 -9.00 -5.19
N ALA A 87 16.48 -10.06 -4.96
CA ALA A 87 15.04 -9.95 -4.72
C ALA A 87 14.75 -9.21 -3.40
N LYS A 88 15.52 -9.44 -2.33
CA LYS A 88 15.38 -8.66 -1.07
C LYS A 88 15.68 -7.18 -1.31
N LYS A 89 16.71 -6.86 -2.09
CA LYS A 89 17.06 -5.49 -2.45
C LYS A 89 15.96 -4.84 -3.29
N ALA A 90 15.43 -5.56 -4.27
CA ALA A 90 14.29 -5.13 -5.08
C ALA A 90 13.05 -4.88 -4.22
N LEU A 91 12.73 -5.78 -3.28
CA LEU A 91 11.62 -5.59 -2.34
C LEU A 91 11.84 -4.36 -1.46
N THR A 92 13.03 -4.19 -0.91
CA THR A 92 13.38 -3.00 -0.09
C THR A 92 13.18 -1.71 -0.87
N ASN A 93 13.62 -1.70 -2.14
CA ASN A 93 13.42 -0.58 -3.04
C ASN A 93 11.93 -0.36 -3.29
N LEU A 94 11.17 -1.38 -3.70
CA LEU A 94 9.75 -1.24 -4.00
C LEU A 94 8.94 -0.68 -2.82
N ILE A 95 9.20 -1.14 -1.58
CA ILE A 95 8.38 -0.77 -0.42
C ILE A 95 8.89 0.47 0.33
N ALA A 96 10.14 0.87 0.13
CA ALA A 96 10.75 1.95 0.91
C ALA A 96 11.84 2.79 0.20
N GLY A 97 12.27 2.44 -1.02
CA GLY A 97 13.49 2.97 -1.64
C GLY A 97 13.42 3.31 -3.15
N THR A 98 14.44 4.02 -3.61
CA THR A 98 14.75 4.43 -5.01
C THR A 98 13.92 5.52 -5.69
N GLY A 99 12.68 5.79 -5.31
CA GLY A 99 11.97 6.93 -5.89
C GLY A 99 10.49 7.05 -5.52
N PRO A 100 9.86 8.17 -5.90
CA PRO A 100 8.41 8.33 -5.78
C PRO A 100 7.69 7.32 -6.66
N ILE A 101 6.74 6.60 -6.09
CA ILE A 101 5.82 5.71 -6.80
C ILE A 101 4.44 6.34 -6.75
N GLU A 102 3.83 6.53 -7.92
CA GLU A 102 2.45 7.00 -7.98
C GLU A 102 1.48 5.88 -7.60
N GLY A 103 0.48 6.23 -6.82
CA GLY A 103 -0.58 5.32 -6.41
C GLY A 103 -1.84 6.10 -6.07
N LEU A 104 -2.75 5.44 -5.37
CA LEU A 104 -4.03 6.01 -4.96
C LEU A 104 -4.22 5.87 -3.45
N ALA A 105 -4.86 6.87 -2.83
CA ALA A 105 -5.32 6.80 -1.46
C ALA A 105 -6.85 6.75 -1.45
N HIS A 106 -7.44 5.83 -0.69
CA HIS A 106 -8.89 5.64 -0.63
C HIS A 106 -9.54 6.67 0.31
N CYS A 107 -10.62 7.29 -0.16
CA CYS A 107 -11.50 8.15 0.62
C CYS A 107 -12.61 7.29 1.24
N TYR A 108 -12.74 7.35 2.56
CA TYR A 108 -13.82 6.67 3.28
C TYR A 108 -14.23 7.48 4.50
N ALA A 109 -15.31 7.06 5.17
CA ALA A 109 -15.79 7.65 6.40
C ALA A 109 -16.11 6.54 7.41
N GLY A 110 -16.30 6.88 8.67
CA GLY A 110 -16.63 5.87 9.67
C GLY A 110 -16.99 6.43 11.03
N HIS A 111 -17.54 5.56 11.87
CA HIS A 111 -17.76 5.84 13.28
C HIS A 111 -16.53 5.37 14.07
N GLN A 112 -15.94 6.25 14.89
CA GLN A 112 -14.86 5.90 15.81
C GLN A 112 -15.36 6.12 17.23
N PHE A 113 -15.19 5.10 18.09
CA PHE A 113 -15.62 5.15 19.49
C PHE A 113 -17.10 5.54 19.67
N GLY A 114 -17.98 5.08 18.76
CA GLY A 114 -19.42 5.34 18.80
C GLY A 114 -19.88 6.65 18.17
N HIS A 115 -18.96 7.51 17.69
CA HIS A 115 -19.31 8.79 17.07
C HIS A 115 -18.93 8.82 15.60
N PHE A 116 -19.75 9.45 14.75
CA PHE A 116 -19.39 9.66 13.35
C PHE A 116 -18.21 10.63 13.24
N SER A 117 -17.10 10.16 12.68
CA SER A 117 -15.85 10.94 12.57
C SER A 117 -15.76 11.77 11.29
N GLY A 118 -16.82 11.81 10.48
CA GLY A 118 -16.78 12.46 9.18
C GLY A 118 -15.88 11.73 8.19
N GLN A 119 -15.25 12.50 7.30
CA GLN A 119 -14.33 11.97 6.30
C GLN A 119 -13.01 11.52 6.96
N LEU A 120 -12.66 10.27 6.69
CA LEU A 120 -11.38 9.65 6.95
C LEU A 120 -10.71 9.36 5.60
N GLY A 121 -9.91 8.31 5.53
CA GLY A 121 -9.24 7.88 4.32
C GLY A 121 -7.90 7.26 4.64
N ASP A 122 -7.21 6.80 3.60
CA ASP A 122 -5.88 6.24 3.70
C ASP A 122 -4.85 7.32 4.04
N GLY A 123 -4.78 7.73 5.31
CA GLY A 123 -3.93 8.84 5.76
C GLY A 123 -2.43 8.54 5.81
N ALA A 124 -2.03 7.29 5.62
CA ALA A 124 -0.64 6.86 5.54
C ALA A 124 -0.49 5.59 4.69
N ALA A 125 -1.50 5.26 3.88
CA ALA A 125 -1.48 4.08 3.02
C ALA A 125 -1.65 4.52 1.57
N ILE A 126 -0.95 3.85 0.66
CA ILE A 126 -1.05 4.10 -0.78
C ILE A 126 -1.25 2.75 -1.47
N LEU A 127 -2.36 2.61 -2.17
CA LEU A 127 -2.62 1.53 -3.11
C LEU A 127 -1.67 1.69 -4.29
N LEU A 128 -0.92 0.63 -4.59
CA LEU A 128 0.04 0.56 -5.70
C LEU A 128 -0.56 -0.07 -6.96
N GLY A 129 -1.64 -0.84 -6.80
CA GLY A 129 -2.29 -1.57 -7.87
C GLY A 129 -2.73 -2.95 -7.38
N GLY A 130 -3.25 -3.76 -8.30
CA GLY A 130 -3.72 -5.11 -8.00
C GLY A 130 -3.25 -6.12 -9.02
N THR A 131 -3.42 -7.39 -8.66
CA THR A 131 -3.33 -8.54 -9.56
C THR A 131 -4.23 -9.68 -9.08
N GLY A 132 -4.95 -10.29 -10.03
CA GLY A 132 -5.99 -11.27 -9.71
C GLY A 132 -7.02 -10.69 -8.73
N LYS A 133 -7.11 -11.29 -7.54
CA LYS A 133 -7.99 -10.83 -6.45
C LYS A 133 -7.30 -9.99 -5.38
N TRP A 134 -6.01 -9.71 -5.55
CA TRP A 134 -5.18 -9.07 -4.54
C TRP A 134 -4.88 -7.63 -4.90
N GLU A 135 -4.94 -6.76 -3.90
CA GLU A 135 -4.49 -5.38 -3.97
C GLU A 135 -3.24 -5.20 -3.11
N ALA A 136 -2.24 -4.50 -3.64
CA ALA A 136 -1.00 -4.21 -2.94
C ALA A 136 -1.04 -2.79 -2.38
N GLN A 137 -0.95 -2.65 -1.06
CA GLN A 137 -0.93 -1.36 -0.37
C GLN A 137 0.36 -1.20 0.43
N LEU A 138 0.99 -0.03 0.32
CA LEU A 138 2.12 0.35 1.17
C LEU A 138 1.64 1.20 2.34
N LYS A 139 1.90 0.75 3.57
CA LYS A 139 1.59 1.48 4.81
C LYS A 139 2.83 2.21 5.31
N GLY A 140 2.65 3.46 5.75
CA GLY A 140 3.76 4.37 6.08
C GLY A 140 4.41 5.01 4.84
N ALA A 141 3.72 4.95 3.71
CA ALA A 141 4.26 5.33 2.40
C ALA A 141 4.43 6.84 2.21
N GLY A 142 4.02 7.68 3.16
CA GLY A 142 4.06 9.13 3.06
C GLY A 142 2.69 9.76 3.26
N LEU A 143 2.64 11.07 3.05
CA LEU A 143 1.42 11.84 3.20
C LEU A 143 0.46 11.58 2.04
N THR A 144 -0.83 11.68 2.34
CA THR A 144 -1.93 11.66 1.38
C THR A 144 -2.87 12.81 1.70
N ALA A 145 -3.88 13.03 0.87
CA ALA A 145 -4.95 14.00 1.16
C ALA A 145 -5.72 13.69 2.46
N PHE A 146 -5.57 12.48 3.02
CA PHE A 146 -6.28 12.00 4.21
C PHE A 146 -5.39 11.94 5.46
N SER A 147 -4.14 12.41 5.40
CA SER A 147 -3.20 12.37 6.54
C SER A 147 -3.63 13.24 7.73
N ARG A 148 -4.51 14.23 7.51
CA ARG A 148 -4.93 15.20 8.54
C ARG A 148 -3.69 15.85 9.18
N THR A 149 -3.53 15.72 10.50
CA THR A 149 -2.39 16.24 11.25
C THR A 149 -1.22 15.26 11.36
N ALA A 150 -1.35 14.04 10.85
CA ALA A 150 -0.30 13.03 10.92
C ALA A 150 0.85 13.31 9.93
N ASP A 151 1.95 12.56 10.08
CA ASP A 151 3.14 12.66 9.25
C ASP A 151 3.16 11.70 8.05
N GLY A 152 2.14 10.85 7.90
CA GLY A 152 2.05 9.86 6.83
C GLY A 152 2.98 8.65 7.02
N ARG A 153 3.58 8.48 8.20
CA ARG A 153 4.54 7.40 8.49
C ARG A 153 3.99 6.38 9.47
N LYS A 154 4.67 5.23 9.51
CA LYS A 154 4.45 4.17 10.49
C LYS A 154 5.77 3.87 11.17
N VAL A 155 5.71 3.58 12.46
CA VAL A 155 6.87 3.21 13.26
C VAL A 155 7.11 1.71 13.19
N LEU A 156 8.38 1.29 13.23
CA LEU A 156 8.80 -0.11 13.09
C LEU A 156 8.06 -1.06 14.05
N ARG A 157 7.86 -0.66 15.31
CA ARG A 157 7.13 -1.47 16.29
C ARG A 157 5.70 -1.81 15.85
N SER A 158 5.04 -0.89 15.16
CA SER A 158 3.66 -1.06 14.71
C SER A 158 3.61 -1.95 13.48
N THR A 159 4.48 -1.71 12.51
CA THR A 159 4.53 -2.48 11.25
C THR A 159 4.94 -3.92 11.51
N LEU A 160 5.90 -4.16 12.41
CA LEU A 160 6.34 -5.51 12.77
C LEU A 160 5.24 -6.30 13.48
N ARG A 161 4.51 -5.68 14.41
CA ARG A 161 3.36 -6.32 15.08
C ARG A 161 2.26 -6.68 14.08
N GLU A 162 1.95 -5.78 13.15
CA GLU A 162 0.94 -6.01 12.13
C GLU A 162 1.34 -7.13 11.17
N PHE A 163 2.61 -7.14 10.72
CA PHE A 163 3.18 -8.21 9.90
C PHE A 163 3.04 -9.57 10.60
N LEU A 164 3.53 -9.67 11.84
CA LEU A 164 3.51 -10.92 12.60
C LEU A 164 2.08 -11.40 12.85
N ALA A 165 1.17 -10.51 13.24
CA ALA A 165 -0.23 -10.86 13.49
C ALA A 165 -0.94 -11.34 12.21
N SER A 166 -0.73 -10.64 11.08
CA SER A 166 -1.33 -10.99 9.79
C SER A 166 -0.89 -12.38 9.32
N GLU A 167 0.41 -12.63 9.33
CA GLU A 167 0.94 -13.92 8.84
C GLU A 167 0.66 -15.06 9.82
N HIS A 168 0.60 -14.79 11.12
CA HIS A 168 0.20 -15.79 12.11
C HIS A 168 -1.29 -16.15 12.02
N MET A 169 -2.18 -15.18 11.86
CA MET A 169 -3.61 -15.44 11.63
C MET A 169 -3.82 -16.27 10.36
N HIS A 170 -3.08 -15.95 9.28
CA HIS A 170 -3.12 -16.74 8.06
C HIS A 170 -2.67 -18.19 8.30
N ALA A 171 -1.57 -18.40 9.02
CA ALA A 171 -1.08 -19.74 9.38
C ALA A 171 -2.09 -20.55 10.24
N LEU A 172 -2.92 -19.85 11.02
CA LEU A 172 -4.03 -20.43 11.78
C LEU A 172 -5.32 -20.62 10.95
N ASN A 173 -5.28 -20.34 9.64
CA ASN A 173 -6.44 -20.38 8.73
C ASN A 173 -7.57 -19.41 9.09
N ILE A 174 -7.24 -18.30 9.76
CA ILE A 174 -8.19 -17.22 10.05
C ILE A 174 -8.15 -16.21 8.90
N PRO A 175 -9.29 -15.82 8.30
CA PRO A 175 -9.32 -14.79 7.26
C PRO A 175 -8.67 -13.49 7.72
N THR A 176 -7.69 -13.00 6.96
CA THR A 176 -6.88 -11.83 7.31
C THR A 176 -6.29 -11.18 6.06
N THR A 177 -5.92 -9.90 6.17
CA THR A 177 -4.95 -9.29 5.26
C THR A 177 -3.60 -10.00 5.36
N ARG A 178 -2.79 -9.91 4.30
CA ARG A 178 -1.47 -10.52 4.20
C ARG A 178 -0.37 -9.47 4.19
N ALA A 179 0.81 -9.79 4.71
CA ALA A 179 1.91 -8.84 4.82
C ALA A 179 3.15 -9.35 4.07
N GLY A 180 3.53 -8.67 2.98
CA GLY A 180 4.65 -9.07 2.11
C GLY A 180 6.04 -8.74 2.67
N GLY A 181 6.20 -7.60 3.35
CA GLY A 181 7.46 -7.21 3.99
C GLY A 181 7.37 -5.92 4.82
N SER A 182 8.37 -5.70 5.66
CA SER A 182 8.56 -4.47 6.45
C SER A 182 10.01 -4.02 6.40
N THR A 183 10.20 -2.70 6.31
CA THR A 183 11.48 -2.00 6.43
C THR A 183 11.56 -1.14 7.67
#